data_AF-A0A7C7R022-F1
#
_entry.id   AF-A0A7C7R022-F1
#
_cell.length_a   1.000
_cell.length_b   1.000
_cell.length_c   1.000
_cell.angle_alpha   90.00
_cell.angle_beta   90.00
_cell.angle_gamma   90.00
#
_symmetry.space_group_name_H-M   'P 1'
#
loop_
_entity.id
_entity.type
_entity.pdbx_description
1 polymer ?
#
loop_
_entity_poly.entity_id
_entity_poly.type
_entity_poly.pdbx_seq_one_letter_code
_entity_poly.pdbx_strand_id
1 'polypeptide(L)'
;MNDRSIESTIEERQMANTTAPQSIQELLKDFAPCFTKPGFKNFATLITGWITCQGRHSISRVIQAGSNFAEMKHHSCFYRFLSQGSWSTDAIGRILFQLLLPFL
;
A
#
# COMPACT_ATOMS: atom_id res chain seq x y z
N MET A 1 -20.68 4.52 31.03
CA MET A 1 -19.68 4.76 29.96
C MET A 1 -19.95 3.72 28.89
N ASN A 2 -20.51 4.11 27.75
CA ASN A 2 -21.17 3.17 26.82
C ASN A 2 -20.16 2.61 25.80
N ASP A 3 -20.23 1.31 25.48
CA ASP A 3 -19.36 0.60 24.50
C ASP A 3 -19.27 1.35 23.16
N ARG A 4 -20.38 1.95 22.74
CA ARG A 4 -20.52 2.71 21.49
C ARG A 4 -19.62 3.95 21.41
N SER A 5 -19.22 4.54 22.55
CA SER A 5 -18.30 5.69 22.60
C SER A 5 -16.83 5.26 22.52
N ILE A 6 -16.52 4.01 22.90
CA ILE A 6 -15.18 3.43 22.72
C ILE A 6 -15.00 3.02 21.27
N GLU A 7 -15.99 2.37 20.65
CA GLU A 7 -15.95 2.02 19.22
C GLU A 7 -15.80 3.25 18.32
N SER A 8 -16.55 4.33 18.56
CA SER A 8 -16.42 5.55 17.76
C SER A 8 -15.05 6.21 17.89
N THR A 9 -14.45 6.16 19.09
CA THR A 9 -13.12 6.72 19.35
C THR A 9 -12.01 5.83 18.76
N ILE A 10 -12.22 4.51 18.72
CA ILE A 10 -11.33 3.55 18.06
C ILE A 10 -11.41 3.74 16.54
N GLU A 11 -12.60 3.85 15.95
CA GLU A 11 -12.77 4.09 14.53
C GLU A 11 -12.19 5.44 14.08
N GLU A 12 -12.37 6.52 14.85
CA GLU A 12 -11.75 7.82 14.56
C GLU A 12 -10.22 7.80 14.70
N ARG A 13 -9.67 7.10 15.71
CA ARG A 13 -8.21 6.89 15.83
C ARG A 13 -7.65 5.98 14.75
N GLN A 14 -8.42 5.00 14.28
CA GLN A 14 -8.06 4.11 13.18
C GLN A 14 -8.03 4.87 11.85
N MET A 15 -8.97 5.80 11.63
CA MET A 15 -9.04 6.66 10.44
C MET A 15 -7.93 7.73 10.40
N ALA A 16 -7.48 8.23 11.55
CA ALA A 16 -6.40 9.23 11.63
C ALA A 16 -4.99 8.64 11.41
N ASN A 17 -4.81 7.32 11.54
CA ASN A 17 -3.51 6.66 11.55
C ASN A 17 -3.27 5.69 10.37
N THR A 18 -4.05 5.76 9.29
CA THR A 18 -3.86 4.90 8.09
C THR A 18 -2.62 5.28 7.26
N THR A 19 -1.55 5.69 7.93
CA THR A 19 -0.21 5.71 7.33
C THR A 19 0.42 4.37 7.67
N ALA A 20 0.95 3.65 6.67
CA ALA A 20 1.63 2.39 6.89
C ALA A 20 2.66 2.51 8.04
N PRO A 21 2.82 1.48 8.90
CA PRO A 21 3.89 1.44 9.89
C PRO A 21 5.24 1.84 9.28
N GLN A 22 6.07 2.56 10.04
CA GLN A 22 7.35 3.09 9.56
C GLN A 22 8.25 2.01 8.94
N SER A 23 8.27 0.80 9.51
CA SER A 23 9.02 -0.34 8.98
C SER A 23 8.58 -0.74 7.55
N ILE A 24 7.29 -0.65 7.25
CA ILE A 24 6.76 -0.89 5.90
C ILE A 24 7.17 0.23 4.96
N GLN A 25 7.13 1.48 5.42
CA GLN A 25 7.56 2.61 4.59
C GLN A 25 9.04 2.52 4.23
N GLU A 26 9.88 2.11 5.18
CA GLU A 26 11.31 1.90 4.96
C GLU A 26 11.56 0.77 3.96
N LEU A 27 10.90 -0.38 4.15
CA LEU A 27 10.96 -1.49 3.21
C LEU A 27 10.51 -1.09 1.78
N LEU A 28 9.46 -0.27 1.67
CA LEU A 28 8.98 0.20 0.37
C LEU A 28 9.99 1.11 -0.34
N LYS A 29 10.78 1.90 0.40
CA LYS A 29 11.79 2.80 -0.20
C LYS A 29 12.84 2.04 -1.01
N ASP A 30 13.17 0.81 -0.63
CA ASP A 30 14.14 -0.02 -1.37
C ASP A 30 13.67 -0.32 -2.80
N PHE A 31 12.35 -0.32 -3.03
CA PHE A 31 11.75 -0.52 -4.34
C PHE A 31 11.64 0.78 -5.16
N ALA A 32 11.92 1.96 -4.59
CA ALA A 32 11.79 3.24 -5.28
C ALA A 32 12.55 3.31 -6.63
N PRO A 33 13.76 2.75 -6.78
CA PRO A 33 14.49 2.74 -8.05
C PRO A 33 13.79 1.96 -9.18
N CYS A 34 12.83 1.08 -8.86
CA CYS A 34 12.12 0.26 -9.85
C CYS A 34 11.01 1.03 -10.57
N PHE A 35 10.67 2.24 -10.11
CA PHE A 35 9.49 2.98 -10.56
C PHE A 35 9.79 4.44 -10.87
N THR A 36 8.96 5.05 -11.71
CA THR A 36 8.88 6.51 -11.79
C THR A 36 8.25 7.07 -10.51
N LYS A 37 8.46 8.35 -10.20
CA LYS A 37 7.86 9.01 -9.02
C LYS A 37 6.33 8.76 -8.86
N PRO A 38 5.49 8.90 -9.90
CA PRO A 38 4.06 8.55 -9.77
C PRO A 38 3.80 7.04 -9.71
N GLY A 39 4.62 6.22 -10.38
CA GLY A 39 4.53 4.76 -10.30
C GLY A 39 4.81 4.24 -8.89
N PHE A 40 5.86 4.77 -8.23
CA PHE A 40 6.22 4.41 -6.86
C PHE A 40 5.08 4.71 -5.88
N LYS A 41 4.43 5.88 -6.02
CA LYS A 41 3.26 6.20 -5.19
C LYS A 41 2.14 5.17 -5.35
N ASN A 42 1.83 4.78 -6.59
CA ASN A 42 0.79 3.78 -6.83
C ASN A 42 1.18 2.39 -6.28
N PHE A 43 2.45 2.00 -6.43
CA PHE A 43 3.00 0.78 -5.82
C PHE A 43 2.87 0.79 -4.30
N ALA A 44 3.36 1.85 -3.63
CA ALA A 44 3.31 1.98 -2.18
C ALA A 44 1.86 1.94 -1.66
N THR A 45 0.93 2.61 -2.33
CA THR A 45 -0.51 2.55 -2.01
C THR A 45 -1.06 1.12 -2.13
N LEU A 46 -0.73 0.41 -3.21
CA LEU A 46 -1.20 -0.97 -3.42
C LEU A 46 -0.64 -1.94 -2.40
N ILE A 47 0.67 -1.89 -2.11
CA ILE A 47 1.28 -2.80 -1.13
C ILE A 47 0.80 -2.48 0.29
N THR A 48 0.71 -1.20 0.65
CA THR A 48 0.15 -0.79 1.94
C THR A 48 -1.28 -1.31 2.07
N GLY A 49 -2.12 -1.05 1.07
CA GLY A 49 -3.49 -1.53 1.05
C GLY A 49 -3.59 -3.05 1.08
N TRP A 50 -2.65 -3.76 0.48
CA TRP A 50 -2.63 -5.23 0.49
C TRP A 50 -2.31 -5.78 1.88
N ILE A 51 -1.39 -5.15 2.60
CA ILE A 51 -1.01 -5.55 3.96
C ILE A 51 -2.09 -5.18 4.97
N THR A 52 -2.76 -4.04 4.78
CA THR A 52 -3.81 -3.56 5.71
C THR A 52 -5.20 -4.10 5.40
N CYS A 53 -5.44 -4.63 4.20
CA CYS A 53 -6.73 -5.20 3.84
C CYS A 53 -7.03 -6.43 4.69
N GLN A 54 -8.16 -6.42 5.38
CA GLN A 54 -8.68 -7.59 6.08
C GLN A 54 -9.67 -8.34 5.17
N GLY A 55 -9.55 -9.68 5.13
CA GLY A 55 -10.45 -10.56 4.38
C GLY A 55 -10.01 -10.80 2.94
N ARG A 56 -10.89 -10.60 1.95
CA ARG A 56 -10.57 -10.85 0.54
C ARG A 56 -9.73 -9.72 -0.05
N HIS A 57 -8.54 -10.02 -0.54
CA HIS A 57 -7.62 -9.05 -1.15
C HIS A 57 -7.96 -8.81 -2.64
N SER A 58 -9.17 -8.33 -2.92
CA SER A 58 -9.47 -7.85 -4.28
C SER A 58 -8.81 -6.50 -4.52
N ILE A 59 -8.40 -6.21 -5.77
CA ILE A 59 -7.75 -4.94 -6.12
C ILE A 59 -8.56 -3.73 -5.65
N SER A 60 -9.89 -3.77 -5.79
CA SER A 60 -10.77 -2.70 -5.31
C SER A 60 -10.71 -2.50 -3.79
N ARG A 61 -10.68 -3.59 -3.00
CA ARG A 61 -10.57 -3.52 -1.53
C ARG A 61 -9.18 -3.09 -1.09
N VAL A 62 -8.15 -3.54 -1.79
CA VAL A 62 -6.75 -3.14 -1.58
C VAL A 62 -6.59 -1.65 -1.82
N ILE A 63 -7.12 -1.13 -2.94
CA ILE A 63 -7.10 0.31 -3.21
C ILE A 63 -7.84 1.05 -2.11
N GLN A 64 -9.05 0.60 -1.73
CA GLN A 64 -9.83 1.21 -0.66
C GLN A 64 -9.10 1.23 0.69
N ALA A 65 -8.38 0.16 1.04
CA ALA A 65 -7.63 0.05 2.29
C ALA A 65 -6.32 0.85 2.28
N GLY A 66 -5.72 1.07 1.12
CA GLY A 66 -4.45 1.78 0.96
C GLY A 66 -4.57 3.26 0.59
N SER A 67 -5.73 3.70 0.10
CA SER A 67 -6.00 5.10 -0.26
C SER A 67 -6.58 5.87 0.91
N ASN A 68 -6.03 7.06 1.20
CA ASN A 68 -6.71 8.02 2.07
C ASN A 68 -7.96 8.55 1.35
N PHE A 69 -9.09 8.67 2.05
CA PHE A 69 -10.35 9.18 1.49
C PHE A 69 -10.22 10.58 0.83
N ALA A 70 -9.24 11.39 1.26
CA ALA A 70 -8.93 12.69 0.68
C ALA A 70 -8.18 12.61 -0.67
N GLU A 71 -7.58 11.48 -1.00
CA GLU A 71 -6.88 11.21 -2.26
C GLU A 71 -7.59 10.10 -3.05
N MET A 72 -8.90 10.21 -3.27
CA MET A 72 -9.63 9.35 -4.21
C MET A 72 -9.11 9.58 -5.64
N LYS A 73 -7.90 9.11 -5.93
CA LYS A 73 -7.42 8.89 -7.29
C LYS A 73 -8.37 7.91 -7.96
N HIS A 74 -8.76 8.21 -9.20
CA HIS A 74 -9.58 7.30 -9.99
C HIS A 74 -8.94 5.91 -10.03
N HIS A 75 -9.70 4.87 -9.68
CA HIS A 75 -9.25 3.47 -9.71
C HIS A 75 -8.52 3.10 -11.02
N SER A 76 -8.91 3.72 -12.13
CA SER A 76 -8.27 3.62 -13.44
C SER A 76 -6.76 3.84 -13.43
N CYS A 77 -6.22 4.71 -12.56
CA CYS A 77 -4.77 4.92 -12.49
C CYS A 77 -4.02 3.70 -11.93
N PHE A 78 -4.64 2.96 -11.00
CA PHE A 78 -4.07 1.73 -10.44
C PHE A 78 -4.14 0.59 -11.46
N TYR A 79 -5.28 0.44 -12.14
CA TYR A 79 -5.39 -0.54 -13.23
C TYR A 79 -4.42 -0.24 -14.38
N ARG A 80 -4.23 1.04 -14.73
CA ARG A 80 -3.23 1.45 -15.72
C ARG A 80 -1.80 1.24 -15.22
N PHE A 81 -1.53 1.47 -13.94
CA PHE A 81 -0.23 1.18 -13.34
C PHE A 81 0.11 -0.32 -13.43
N LEU A 82 -0.86 -1.20 -13.17
CA LEU A 82 -0.68 -2.65 -13.23
C LEU A 82 -0.56 -3.18 -14.66
N SER A 83 -1.33 -2.63 -15.61
CA SER A 83 -1.39 -3.15 -16.99
C SER A 83 -0.43 -2.46 -17.98
N GLN A 84 -0.11 -1.18 -17.75
CA GLN A 84 0.66 -0.33 -18.66
C GLN A 84 1.82 0.39 -17.97
N GLY A 85 2.19 -0.04 -16.76
CA GLY A 85 3.33 0.52 -16.05
C GLY A 85 4.63 0.23 -16.78
N SER A 86 5.55 1.19 -16.78
CA SER A 86 6.89 1.06 -17.36
C SER A 86 7.89 0.35 -16.42
N TRP A 87 7.41 -0.35 -15.40
CA TRP A 87 8.24 -1.02 -14.41
C TRP A 87 8.54 -2.46 -14.85
N SER A 88 9.68 -3.00 -14.44
CA SER A 88 10.10 -4.36 -14.75
C SER A 88 9.88 -5.27 -13.55
N THR A 89 9.19 -6.39 -13.76
CA THR A 89 8.98 -7.41 -12.73
C THR A 89 10.31 -8.00 -12.25
N ASP A 90 11.30 -8.13 -13.15
CA ASP A 90 12.66 -8.58 -12.79
C ASP A 90 13.38 -7.60 -11.88
N ALA A 91 13.21 -6.29 -12.09
CA ALA A 91 13.80 -5.27 -11.22
C ALA A 91 13.25 -5.38 -9.80
N ILE A 92 11.92 -5.53 -9.66
CA ILE A 92 11.27 -5.75 -8.37
C ILE A 92 11.74 -7.07 -7.74
N GLY A 93 11.78 -8.15 -8.52
CA GLY A 93 12.23 -9.46 -8.06
C GLY A 93 13.67 -9.46 -7.56
N ARG A 94 14.57 -8.70 -8.22
CA ARG A 94 15.95 -8.54 -7.78
C ARG A 94 16.06 -7.86 -6.42
N ILE A 95 15.34 -6.74 -6.22
CA ILE A 95 15.31 -6.05 -4.93
C ILE A 95 14.73 -6.97 -3.86
N LEU A 96 13.62 -7.63 -4.14
CA LEU A 96 13.00 -8.58 -3.22
C LEU A 96 13.97 -9.71 -2.84
N PHE A 97 14.67 -10.29 -3.82
CA PHE A 97 15.67 -11.32 -3.58
C PHE A 97 16.82 -10.82 -2.71
N GLN A 98 17.33 -9.61 -2.97
CA GLN A 98 18.38 -9.00 -2.14
C GLN A 98 17.93 -8.78 -0.69
N LEU A 99 16.67 -8.40 -0.47
CA LEU A 99 16.08 -8.24 0.85
C LEU A 99 15.88 -9.57 1.57
N LEU A 100 15.60 -10.65 0.83
CA LEU A 100 15.40 -12.00 1.39
C LEU A 100 16.71 -12.75 1.62
N LEU A 101 17.78 -12.41 0.90
CA LEU A 101 19.07 -13.10 0.97
C LEU A 101 19.64 -13.25 2.40
N PRO A 102 19.54 -12.28 3.32
CA PRO A 102 19.99 -12.44 4.70
C PRO A 102 19.20 -13.46 5.54
N PHE A 103 18.04 -13.92 5.04
CA PHE A 103 17.15 -14.85 5.73
C PHE A 103 17.19 -16.28 5.16
N LEU A 104 17.93 -16.49 4.06
CA LEU A 104 18.13 -17.79 3.40
C LEU A 104 19.46 -18.42 3.84
#